data_AF-A0A968UFU4-F1
#
_entry.id   AF-A0A968UFU4-F1
#
_cell.length_a   1.000
_cell.length_b   1.000
_cell.length_c   1.000
_cell.angle_alpha   90.00
_cell.angle_beta   90.00
_cell.angle_gamma   90.00
#
_symmetry.space_group_name_H-M   'P 1'
#
loop_
_entity.id
_entity.type
_entity.pdbx_description
1 polymer ?
#
loop_
_entity_poly.entity_id
_entity_poly.type
_entity_poly.pdbx_seq_one_letter_code
_entity_poly.pdbx_strand_id
1 'polypeptide(L)'
;MSEDQGNSKGHFEDLDFVEFHQQVLKAQELNIAGWTKANRLEVPDSFRALAVDLLATRQALGIWGWKDPRTTLFLDFWSELIPHAKYIFVYRSPWDVVDSLFRRHDVIFQQDPNFALTQWCNYNQAILDFSAALSPAVLIIQCCSGNL
;
A
#
# COMPACT_ATOMS: atom_id res chain seq x y z
N MET A 1 -1.06 16.01 -10.80
CA MET A 1 -0.13 16.40 -9.72
C MET A 1 -0.93 17.12 -8.67
N SER A 2 -1.41 16.41 -7.65
CA SER A 2 -2.06 17.00 -6.47
C SER A 2 -1.03 17.02 -5.35
N GLU A 3 -0.59 18.21 -4.94
CA GLU A 3 0.19 18.38 -3.72
C GLU A 3 -0.73 18.11 -2.53
N ASP A 4 -0.54 16.95 -1.90
CA ASP A 4 -1.17 16.59 -0.63
C ASP A 4 -0.58 17.52 0.45
N GLN A 5 -1.35 18.53 0.88
CA GLN A 5 -0.92 19.57 1.83
C GLN A 5 -0.49 19.04 3.21
N GLY A 6 -0.59 17.73 3.45
CA GLY A 6 -0.15 17.07 4.68
C GLY A 6 1.30 16.55 4.69
N ASN A 7 2.07 16.65 3.59
CA ASN A 7 3.39 16.03 3.51
C ASN A 7 4.52 17.02 3.12
N SER A 8 4.90 17.88 4.06
CA SER A 8 5.98 18.86 3.88
C SER A 8 7.37 18.26 3.61
N LYS A 9 7.54 16.92 3.77
CA LYS A 9 8.81 16.20 3.51
C LYS A 9 8.78 15.29 2.29
N GLY A 10 7.67 15.25 1.53
CA GLY A 10 7.53 14.40 0.35
C GLY A 10 7.25 12.93 0.70
N HIS A 11 6.65 12.20 -0.25
CA HIS A 11 6.41 10.77 -0.07
C HIS A 11 7.74 10.03 -0.29
N PHE A 12 8.29 9.39 0.75
CA PHE A 12 9.50 8.55 0.67
C PHE A 12 9.25 7.23 -0.10
N GLU A 13 8.51 7.29 -1.21
CA GLU A 13 8.06 6.15 -2.00
C GLU A 13 9.04 5.86 -3.14
N ASP A 14 9.19 4.57 -3.47
CA ASP A 14 9.93 4.16 -4.68
C ASP A 14 8.97 4.31 -5.88
N LEU A 15 9.25 5.31 -6.74
CA LEU A 15 8.36 5.70 -7.83
C LEU A 15 8.12 4.58 -8.84
N ASP A 16 9.10 3.68 -9.05
CA ASP A 16 8.93 2.59 -10.01
C ASP A 16 7.89 1.57 -9.51
N PHE A 17 7.86 1.30 -8.20
CA PHE A 17 6.83 0.45 -7.59
C PHE A 17 5.47 1.17 -7.55
N VAL A 18 5.45 2.48 -7.30
CA VAL A 18 4.21 3.28 -7.37
C VAL A 18 3.62 3.20 -8.77
N GLU A 19 4.43 3.40 -9.80
CA GLU A 19 3.99 3.33 -11.19
C GLU A 19 3.50 1.92 -11.53
N PHE A 20 4.23 0.87 -11.14
CA PHE A 20 3.78 -0.52 -11.32
C PHE A 20 2.39 -0.75 -10.73
N HIS A 21 2.16 -0.40 -9.47
CA HIS A 21 0.86 -0.59 -8.82
C HIS A 21 -0.24 0.20 -9.53
N GLN A 22 0.04 1.44 -9.94
CA GLN A 22 -0.93 2.28 -10.66
C GLN A 22 -1.27 1.71 -12.04
N GLN A 23 -0.30 1.15 -12.76
CA GLN A 23 -0.52 0.51 -14.06
C GLN A 23 -1.39 -0.76 -13.91
N VAL A 24 -1.14 -1.59 -12.90
CA VAL A 24 -1.97 -2.78 -12.64
C VAL A 24 -3.40 -2.39 -12.25
N LEU A 25 -3.57 -1.42 -11.34
CA LEU A 25 -4.89 -0.92 -10.94
C LEU A 25 -5.65 -0.37 -12.15
N LYS A 26 -4.98 0.44 -12.98
CA LYS A 26 -5.58 1.02 -14.19
C LYS A 26 -5.99 -0.04 -15.20
N ALA A 27 -5.18 -1.08 -15.41
CA ALA A 27 -5.49 -2.17 -16.33
C ALA A 27 -6.72 -2.99 -15.91
N GLN A 28 -7.06 -2.96 -14.62
CA GLN A 28 -8.25 -3.59 -14.06
C GLN A 28 -9.41 -2.60 -13.83
N GLU A 29 -9.32 -1.39 -14.41
CA GLU A 29 -10.31 -0.32 -14.27
C GLU A 29 -10.58 0.12 -12.81
N LEU A 30 -9.58 -0.06 -11.94
CA LEU A 30 -9.63 0.34 -10.53
C LEU A 30 -9.05 1.74 -10.32
N ASN A 31 -9.41 2.35 -9.19
CA ASN A 31 -8.84 3.64 -8.78
C ASN A 31 -7.33 3.51 -8.53
N ILE A 32 -6.53 4.28 -9.26
CA ILE A 32 -5.06 4.24 -9.20
C ILE A 32 -4.47 4.60 -7.83
N ALA A 33 -5.21 5.29 -6.97
CA ALA A 33 -4.78 5.57 -5.60
C ALA A 33 -4.86 4.33 -4.69
N GLY A 34 -5.46 3.23 -5.17
CA GLY A 34 -5.69 2.01 -4.39
C GLY A 34 -6.98 2.06 -3.58
N TRP A 35 -7.88 2.98 -3.92
CA TRP A 35 -9.21 3.08 -3.30
C TRP A 35 -10.15 2.05 -3.92
N THR A 36 -10.22 0.87 -3.32
CA THR A 36 -10.99 -0.27 -3.82
C THR A 36 -11.80 -0.95 -2.72
N LYS A 37 -12.87 -1.65 -3.12
CA LYS A 37 -13.64 -2.49 -2.19
C LYS A 37 -12.96 -3.83 -1.91
N ALA A 38 -12.10 -4.29 -2.82
CA ALA A 38 -11.28 -5.48 -2.61
C ALA A 38 -10.13 -5.16 -1.65
N ASN A 39 -9.73 -6.14 -0.83
CA ASN A 39 -8.58 -6.02 0.07
C ASN A 39 -7.34 -6.77 -0.46
N ARG A 40 -7.48 -7.51 -1.56
CA ARG A 40 -6.43 -8.23 -2.28
C ARG A 40 -6.69 -8.10 -3.78
N LEU A 41 -5.64 -8.14 -4.58
CA LEU A 41 -5.71 -8.09 -6.02
C LEU A 41 -4.92 -9.24 -6.65
N GLU A 42 -5.52 -9.86 -7.65
CA GLU A 42 -4.80 -10.72 -8.57
C GLU A 42 -4.08 -9.84 -9.59
N VAL A 43 -2.77 -10.05 -9.74
CA VAL A 43 -1.97 -9.32 -10.72
C VAL A 43 -1.98 -10.10 -12.03
N PRO A 44 -2.40 -9.49 -13.15
CA PRO A 44 -2.38 -10.18 -14.43
C PRO A 44 -0.96 -10.61 -14.83
N ASP A 45 -0.82 -11.80 -15.40
CA ASP A 45 0.49 -12.37 -15.80
C ASP A 45 1.30 -11.46 -16.73
N SER A 46 0.62 -10.59 -17.51
CA SER A 46 1.26 -9.60 -18.36
C SER A 46 2.18 -8.63 -17.61
N PHE A 47 1.96 -8.44 -16.30
CA PHE A 47 2.78 -7.58 -15.45
C PHE A 47 3.96 -8.31 -14.80
N ARG A 48 4.02 -9.65 -14.88
CA ARG A 48 5.04 -10.44 -14.18
C ARG A 48 6.46 -10.14 -14.67
N ALA A 49 6.64 -9.98 -15.98
CA ALA A 49 7.95 -9.64 -16.55
C ALA A 49 8.44 -8.28 -16.04
N LEU A 50 7.57 -7.26 -16.06
CA LEU A 50 7.88 -5.93 -15.55
C LEU A 50 8.25 -5.97 -14.06
N ALA A 51 7.51 -6.72 -13.25
CA ALA A 51 7.83 -6.88 -11.83
C ALA A 51 9.20 -7.53 -11.62
N VAL A 52 9.55 -8.56 -12.38
CA VAL A 52 10.86 -9.23 -12.29
C VAL A 52 12.01 -8.26 -12.63
N ASP A 53 11.84 -7.44 -13.66
CA ASP A 53 12.86 -6.44 -14.05
C ASP A 53 13.06 -5.37 -12.98
N LEU A 54 11.97 -4.92 -12.34
CA LEU A 54 12.02 -4.00 -11.21
C LEU A 54 12.81 -4.60 -10.03
N LEU A 55 12.54 -5.86 -9.71
CA LEU A 55 13.24 -6.57 -8.64
C LEU A 55 14.73 -6.76 -8.94
N ALA A 56 15.09 -7.11 -10.17
CA ALA A 56 16.48 -7.28 -10.58
C ALA A 56 17.30 -6.00 -10.34
N THR A 57 16.71 -4.84 -10.64
CA THR A 57 17.34 -3.53 -10.44
C THR A 57 17.60 -3.24 -8.95
N ARG A 58 16.66 -3.62 -8.06
CA ARG A 58 16.79 -3.37 -6.61
C ARG A 58 17.70 -4.37 -5.92
N GLN A 59 17.69 -5.63 -6.34
CA GLN A 59 18.54 -6.68 -5.79
C GLN A 59 20.04 -6.36 -5.92
N ALA A 60 20.42 -5.53 -6.89
CA ALA A 60 21.79 -5.04 -7.04
C ALA A 60 22.26 -4.11 -5.90
N LEU A 61 21.37 -3.59 -5.05
CA LEU A 61 21.66 -2.55 -4.04
C LEU A 61 22.04 -3.08 -2.65
N GLY A 62 22.35 -4.37 -2.49
CA GLY A 62 22.75 -4.96 -1.21
C GLY A 62 21.58 -5.10 -0.24
N ILE A 63 21.24 -4.04 0.50
CA ILE A 63 20.01 -3.96 1.32
C ILE A 63 19.06 -2.98 0.64
N TRP A 64 17.85 -3.45 0.34
CA TRP A 64 16.87 -2.67 -0.40
C TRP A 64 15.46 -2.97 0.10
N GLY A 65 14.54 -2.08 -0.25
CA GLY A 65 13.12 -2.19 0.03
C GLY A 65 12.41 -1.00 -0.58
N TRP A 66 11.09 -1.04 -0.58
CA TRP A 66 10.26 0.08 -1.00
C TRP A 66 9.16 0.31 0.02
N LYS A 67 8.58 1.50 -0.04
CA LYS A 67 7.38 1.84 0.70
C LYS A 67 6.36 2.34 -0.31
N ASP A 68 5.18 1.75 -0.28
CA ASP A 68 3.97 2.23 -0.95
C ASP A 68 2.77 1.62 -0.19
N PRO A 69 1.81 2.41 0.33
CA PRO A 69 0.59 1.88 0.94
C PRO A 69 -0.13 0.85 0.05
N ARG A 70 -0.18 1.08 -1.27
CA ARG A 70 -0.86 0.19 -2.23
C ARG A 70 -0.28 -1.22 -2.22
N THR A 71 0.99 -1.40 -1.84
CA THR A 71 1.66 -2.72 -1.72
C THR A 71 0.82 -3.71 -0.92
N THR A 72 0.04 -3.24 0.06
CA THR A 72 -0.89 -4.07 0.84
C THR A 72 -1.88 -4.86 -0.03
N LEU A 73 -2.33 -4.29 -1.16
CA LEU A 73 -3.23 -4.95 -2.10
C LEU A 73 -2.53 -6.03 -2.95
N PHE A 74 -1.19 -6.01 -3.00
CA PHE A 74 -0.34 -6.84 -3.86
C PHE A 74 0.51 -7.83 -3.04
N LEU A 75 0.22 -8.02 -1.76
CA LEU A 75 1.08 -8.79 -0.85
C LEU A 75 1.30 -10.23 -1.32
N ASP A 76 0.24 -10.90 -1.76
CA ASP A 76 0.33 -12.28 -2.25
C ASP A 76 1.28 -12.36 -3.46
N PHE A 77 1.07 -11.51 -4.48
CA PHE A 77 1.92 -11.41 -5.66
C PHE A 77 3.40 -11.16 -5.32
N TRP A 78 3.69 -10.18 -4.47
CA TRP A 78 5.08 -9.88 -4.10
C TRP A 78 5.72 -10.98 -3.26
N SER A 79 4.94 -11.65 -2.41
CA SER A 79 5.43 -12.75 -1.58
C SER A 79 5.88 -13.95 -2.40
N GLU A 80 5.22 -14.22 -3.53
CA GLU A 80 5.62 -15.26 -4.47
C GLU A 80 6.93 -14.94 -5.18
N LEU A 81 7.14 -13.66 -5.53
CA LEU A 81 8.35 -13.21 -6.22
C LEU A 81 9.54 -13.03 -5.28
N ILE A 82 9.30 -12.76 -3.99
CA ILE A 82 10.32 -12.47 -2.99
C ILE A 82 10.05 -13.31 -1.72
N PRO A 83 10.29 -14.63 -1.77
CA PRO A 83 9.92 -15.55 -0.68
C PRO A 83 10.65 -15.29 0.65
N HIS A 84 11.71 -14.49 0.63
CA HIS A 84 12.50 -14.13 1.83
C HIS A 84 12.35 -12.66 2.25
N ALA A 85 11.39 -11.93 1.68
CA ALA A 85 11.10 -10.56 2.06
C ALA A 85 10.76 -10.45 3.56
N LYS A 86 11.11 -9.31 4.13
CA LYS A 86 10.72 -8.91 5.49
C LYS A 86 9.70 -7.78 5.37
N TYR A 87 8.62 -7.87 6.13
CA TYR A 87 7.50 -6.95 6.03
C TYR A 87 7.40 -6.10 7.29
N ILE A 88 7.29 -4.79 7.10
CA ILE A 88 7.02 -3.84 8.18
C ILE A 88 5.69 -3.15 7.86
N PHE A 89 4.68 -3.43 8.66
CA PHE A 89 3.38 -2.78 8.55
C PHE A 89 3.23 -1.71 9.63
N VAL A 90 2.66 -0.58 9.25
CA VAL A 90 2.38 0.52 10.18
C VAL A 90 0.90 0.50 10.53
N TYR A 91 0.59 0.32 11.82
CA TYR A 91 -0.74 0.45 12.35
C TYR A 91 -0.98 1.87 12.87
N ARG A 92 -2.11 2.45 12.48
CA ARG A 92 -2.64 3.73 12.99
C ARG A 92 -4.11 3.55 13.34
N SER A 93 -4.57 4.27 14.37
CA SER A 93 -5.96 4.20 14.80
C SER A 93 -6.91 4.56 13.64
N PRO A 94 -8.11 3.95 13.57
CA PRO A 94 -9.06 4.24 12.50
C PRO A 94 -9.43 5.73 12.47
N TRP A 95 -9.58 6.35 13.64
CA TRP A 95 -9.93 7.77 13.76
C TRP A 95 -8.86 8.68 13.17
N ASP A 96 -7.58 8.43 13.46
CA ASP A 96 -6.48 9.24 12.94
C ASP A 96 -6.34 9.12 11.42
N VAL A 97 -6.63 7.93 10.86
CA VAL A 97 -6.57 7.70 9.41
C VAL A 97 -7.76 8.37 8.73
N VAL A 98 -8.97 8.19 9.24
CA VAL A 98 -10.18 8.80 8.67
C VAL A 98 -10.05 10.33 8.68
N ASP A 99 -9.72 10.93 9.83
CA ASP A 99 -9.47 12.36 9.95
C ASP A 99 -8.36 12.85 8.98
N SER A 100 -7.27 12.09 8.85
CA SER A 100 -6.23 12.37 7.87
C SER A 100 -6.69 12.26 6.41
N LEU A 101 -7.61 11.38 6.07
CA LEU A 101 -8.15 11.25 4.70
C LEU A 101 -9.08 12.42 4.38
N PHE A 102 -9.93 12.85 5.31
CA PHE A 102 -10.84 13.98 5.12
C PHE A 102 -10.10 15.30 4.90
N ARG A 103 -8.96 15.52 5.56
CA ARG A 103 -8.10 16.70 5.32
C ARG A 103 -7.51 16.80 3.91
N ARG A 104 -7.48 15.70 3.15
CA ARG A 104 -6.99 15.71 1.76
C ARG A 104 -7.98 16.32 0.79
N HIS A 105 -9.24 16.44 1.21
CA HIS A 105 -10.34 16.90 0.37
C HIS A 105 -10.55 16.06 -0.90
N ASP A 106 -10.14 14.77 -0.88
CA ASP A 106 -10.40 13.84 -1.99
C ASP A 106 -11.92 13.67 -2.18
N VAL A 107 -12.40 13.92 -3.40
CA VAL A 107 -13.83 13.93 -3.76
C VAL A 107 -14.53 12.61 -3.41
N ILE A 108 -13.81 11.48 -3.51
CA ILE A 108 -14.36 10.15 -3.23
C ILE A 108 -14.85 10.00 -1.79
N PHE A 109 -14.14 10.59 -0.81
CA PHE A 109 -14.52 10.54 0.60
C PHE A 109 -15.56 11.60 0.97
N GLN A 110 -15.69 12.66 0.17
CA GLN A 110 -16.78 13.62 0.32
C GLN A 110 -18.11 13.04 -0.19
N GLN A 111 -18.05 12.27 -1.29
CA GLN A 111 -19.22 11.61 -1.86
C GLN A 111 -19.68 10.40 -1.03
N ASP A 112 -18.74 9.63 -0.50
CA ASP A 112 -19.02 8.51 0.41
C ASP A 112 -18.12 8.57 1.65
N PRO A 113 -18.57 9.24 2.73
CA PRO A 113 -17.81 9.35 3.97
C PRO A 113 -17.46 8.02 4.63
N ASN A 114 -18.35 7.02 4.52
CA ASN A 114 -18.13 5.70 5.12
C ASN A 114 -17.03 4.93 4.39
N PHE A 115 -16.77 5.28 3.12
CA PHE A 115 -15.73 4.66 2.34
C PHE A 115 -14.34 4.83 2.96
N ALA A 116 -14.05 5.94 3.64
CA ALA A 116 -12.78 6.13 4.34
C ALA A 116 -12.55 5.06 5.42
N LEU A 117 -13.59 4.74 6.20
CA LEU A 117 -13.54 3.66 7.19
C LEU A 117 -13.45 2.29 6.52
N THR A 118 -14.17 2.08 5.41
CA THR A 118 -14.05 0.86 4.61
C THR A 118 -12.62 0.66 4.11
N GLN A 119 -11.95 1.72 3.62
CA GLN A 119 -10.55 1.63 3.19
C GLN A 119 -9.62 1.26 4.35
N TRP A 120 -9.81 1.86 5.53
CA TRP A 120 -9.05 1.47 6.71
C TRP A 120 -9.24 0.00 7.06
N CYS A 121 -10.49 -0.49 7.10
CA CYS A 121 -10.79 -1.89 7.38
C CYS A 121 -10.17 -2.83 6.32
N ASN A 122 -10.30 -2.49 5.03
CA ASN A 122 -9.79 -3.31 3.94
C ASN A 122 -8.27 -3.52 4.05
N TYR A 123 -7.52 -2.43 4.21
CA TYR A 123 -6.06 -2.50 4.28
C TYR A 123 -5.59 -3.22 5.56
N ASN A 124 -6.21 -2.95 6.71
CA ASN A 124 -5.83 -3.63 7.95
C ASN A 124 -6.20 -5.12 7.92
N GLN A 125 -7.34 -5.49 7.34
CA GLN A 125 -7.73 -6.89 7.19
C GLN A 125 -6.77 -7.65 6.27
N ALA A 126 -6.37 -7.05 5.14
CA ALA A 126 -5.37 -7.63 4.24
C ALA A 126 -4.04 -7.91 4.96
N ILE A 127 -3.58 -6.95 5.77
CA ILE A 127 -2.37 -7.10 6.58
C ILE A 127 -2.51 -8.23 7.58
N LEU A 128 -3.62 -8.29 8.32
CA LEU A 128 -3.86 -9.33 9.32
C LEU A 128 -3.91 -10.72 8.69
N ASP A 129 -4.65 -10.87 7.59
CA ASP A 129 -4.78 -12.14 6.90
C ASP A 129 -3.43 -12.62 6.33
N PHE A 130 -2.64 -11.70 5.75
CA PHE A 130 -1.30 -12.01 5.25
C PHE A 130 -0.33 -12.36 6.38
N SER A 131 -0.38 -11.63 7.49
CA SER A 131 0.50 -11.86 8.65
C SER A 131 0.25 -13.21 9.30
N ALA A 132 -1.01 -13.65 9.36
CA ALA A 132 -1.38 -14.96 9.89
C ALA A 132 -0.74 -16.13 9.11
N ALA A 133 -0.40 -15.93 7.83
CA ALA A 133 0.15 -16.97 6.96
C ALA A 133 1.70 -17.07 6.96
N LEU A 134 2.44 -16.05 7.47
CA LEU A 134 3.88 -15.88 7.17
C LEU A 134 4.80 -15.63 8.39
N SER A 135 4.39 -16.02 9.60
CA SER A 135 5.24 -15.85 10.80
C SER A 135 6.53 -16.68 10.71
N PRO A 136 7.75 -16.11 10.95
CA PRO A 136 8.07 -14.85 11.63
C PRO A 136 8.58 -13.69 10.73
N ALA A 137 8.23 -13.62 9.45
CA ALA A 137 8.78 -12.60 8.52
C ALA A 137 8.13 -11.20 8.63
N VAL A 138 7.18 -11.01 9.55
CA VAL A 138 6.31 -9.83 9.62
C VAL A 138 6.43 -9.11 10.97
N LEU A 139 6.57 -7.78 10.92
CA LEU A 139 6.51 -6.89 12.08
C LEU A 139 5.41 -5.84 11.88
N ILE A 140 4.50 -5.71 12.86
CA ILE A 140 3.50 -4.64 12.89
C ILE A 140 3.92 -3.62 13.95
N ILE A 141 4.09 -2.36 13.53
CA ILE A 141 4.51 -1.25 14.39
C ILE A 141 3.32 -0.32 14.57
N GLN A 142 2.89 -0.11 15.81
CA GLN A 142 1.89 0.90 16.14
C GLN A 142 2.54 2.28 16.17
N CYS A 143 2.03 3.19 15.34
CA CYS A 143 2.40 4.60 15.41
C CYS A 143 1.53 5.26 16.49
N CYS A 144 2.14 5.64 17.62
CA CYS A 144 1.46 6.47 18.61
C CYS A 144 1.39 7.90 18.10
N SER A 145 0.17 8.38 17.86
CA SER A 145 -0.12 9.79 17.67
C SER A 145 0.22 10.50 18.99
N GLY A 146 1.40 11.13 19.07
CA GLY A 146 1.76 11.94 20.22
C GLY A 146 0.85 13.17 20.25
N ASN A 147 0.13 13.37 21.35
CA ASN A 147 -0.36 14.70 21.71
C ASN A 147 0.88 15.57 21.96
N LEU A 148 1.25 16.39 20.99
CA LEU A 148 2.06 17.59 21.19
C LEU A 148 1.14 18.79 21.09
#